data_AF-A0A5N1JUS4-F1
#
_entry.id   AF-A0A5N1JUS4-F1
#
_cell.length_a   1.000
_cell.length_b   1.000
_cell.length_c   1.000
_cell.angle_alpha   90.00
_cell.angle_beta   90.00
_cell.angle_gamma   90.00
#
_symmetry.space_group_name_H-M   'P 1'
#
loop_
_entity.id
_entity.type
_entity.pdbx_description
1 polymer ?
#
loop_
_entity_poly.entity_id
_entity_poly.type
_entity_poly.pdbx_seq_one_letter_code
_entity_poly.pdbx_strand_id
1 'polypeptide(L)'
;RVLEDGMGARSWFCDPNSPWQKGAIENINKRIRRYLPSNTDLTQVNQAQLSALAHDLNATPRKCLGFKTPAEVFVSLLQEAE
;
A
#
# COMPACT_ATOMS: atom_id res chain seq x y z
N ARG A 1 -8.62 20.81 -4.64
CA ARG A 1 -9.17 20.42 -5.96
C ARG A 1 -8.10 20.20 -7.03
N VAL A 2 -6.88 20.73 -6.85
CA VAL A 2 -5.71 20.52 -7.73
C VAL A 2 -5.51 19.06 -8.21
N LEU A 3 -5.69 18.04 -7.36
CA LEU A 3 -5.58 16.64 -7.78
C LEU A 3 -6.74 16.19 -8.70
N GLU A 4 -7.96 16.63 -8.41
CA GLU A 4 -9.14 16.32 -9.25
C GLU A 4 -9.02 17.04 -10.60
N ASP A 5 -8.66 18.32 -10.58
CA ASP A 5 -8.56 19.13 -11.79
C ASP A 5 -7.36 18.74 -12.68
N GLY A 6 -6.25 18.30 -12.07
CA GLY A 6 -5.02 17.96 -12.79
C GLY A 6 -4.92 16.52 -13.26
N MET A 7 -5.38 15.56 -12.46
CA MET A 7 -5.23 14.11 -12.74
C MET A 7 -6.55 13.33 -12.66
N GLY A 8 -7.69 14.01 -12.48
CA GLY A 8 -9.00 13.35 -12.32
C GLY A 8 -9.15 12.61 -10.99
N ALA A 9 -8.21 12.78 -10.05
CA ALA A 9 -8.20 12.03 -8.79
C ALA A 9 -8.91 12.82 -7.69
N ARG A 10 -10.11 12.34 -7.33
CA ARG A 10 -10.83 12.82 -6.14
C ARG A 10 -10.06 12.46 -4.87
N SER A 11 -10.15 13.32 -3.85
CA SER A 11 -9.47 13.15 -2.55
C SER A 11 -10.48 12.95 -1.43
N TRP A 12 -10.17 12.04 -0.50
CA TRP A 12 -10.95 11.79 0.71
C TRP A 12 -10.05 11.84 1.94
N PHE A 13 -10.60 12.30 3.06
CA PHE A 13 -9.94 12.36 4.35
C PHE A 13 -10.72 11.54 5.38
N CYS A 14 -10.00 10.99 6.36
CA CYS A 14 -10.64 10.37 7.51
C CYS A 14 -11.15 11.46 8.46
N ASP A 15 -12.22 11.13 9.17
CA ASP A 15 -12.71 11.94 10.28
C ASP A 15 -11.65 12.00 11.39
N PRO A 16 -11.58 13.11 12.15
CA PRO A 16 -10.67 13.22 13.29
C PRO A 16 -10.83 12.03 14.25
N ASN A 17 -9.69 11.54 14.76
CA ASN A 17 -9.62 10.40 15.69
C ASN A 17 -10.27 9.10 15.18
N SER A 18 -10.41 8.93 13.86
CA SER A 18 -11.03 7.75 13.25
C SER A 18 -10.07 6.88 12.41
N PRO A 19 -8.99 6.33 13.01
CA PRO A 19 -7.97 5.54 12.30
C PRO A 19 -8.53 4.31 11.57
N TRP A 20 -9.62 3.73 12.08
CA TRP A 20 -10.26 2.55 11.48
C TRP A 20 -10.78 2.80 10.05
N GLN A 21 -11.09 4.05 9.68
CA GLN A 21 -11.51 4.40 8.30
C GLN A 21 -10.40 4.17 7.26
N LYS A 22 -9.16 3.99 7.71
CA LYS A 22 -7.99 3.65 6.89
C LYS A 22 -7.29 2.38 7.36
N GLY A 23 -8.02 1.43 7.97
CA GLY A 23 -7.47 0.23 8.56
C GLY A 23 -6.60 -0.61 7.61
N ALA A 24 -6.90 -0.64 6.31
CA ALA A 24 -6.07 -1.30 5.30
C ALA A 24 -4.67 -0.67 5.18
N ILE A 25 -4.60 0.67 5.16
CA ILE A 25 -3.34 1.42 5.09
C ILE A 25 -2.53 1.19 6.37
N GLU A 26 -3.18 1.23 7.54
CA GLU A 26 -2.50 1.00 8.81
C GLU A 26 -1.91 -0.41 8.91
N ASN A 27 -2.63 -1.41 8.41
CA ASN A 27 -2.16 -2.79 8.35
C ASN A 27 -0.95 -2.97 7.42
N ILE A 28 -0.92 -2.28 6.27
CA ILE A 28 0.24 -2.30 5.37
C ILE A 28 1.43 -1.58 6.00
N ASN A 29 1.21 -0.41 6.62
CA ASN A 29 2.28 0.32 7.31
C ASN A 29 2.92 -0.52 8.42
N LYS A 30 2.13 -1.25 9.22
CA LYS A 30 2.64 -2.20 10.22
C LYS A 30 3.53 -3.29 9.62
N ARG A 31 3.25 -3.75 8.38
CA ARG A 31 4.09 -4.73 7.69
C ARG A 31 5.38 -4.13 7.16
N ILE A 32 5.31 -2.94 6.55
CA ILE A 32 6.49 -2.19 6.12
C ILE A 32 7.44 -1.99 7.32
N ARG A 33 6.90 -1.63 8.49
CA ARG A 33 7.69 -1.43 9.72
C ARG A 33 8.44 -2.67 10.24
N ARG A 34 8.11 -3.87 9.78
CA ARG A 34 8.90 -5.09 10.08
C ARG A 34 10.24 -5.11 9.34
N TYR A 35 10.30 -4.45 8.18
CA TYR A 35 11.50 -4.35 7.33
C TYR A 35 12.20 -2.99 7.48
N LEU A 36 11.43 -1.93 7.71
CA LEU A 36 11.89 -0.56 7.92
C LEU A 36 11.41 -0.04 9.28
N PRO A 37 12.08 -0.41 10.39
CA PRO A 37 11.78 0.09 11.72
C PRO A 37 11.58 1.62 11.80
N SER A 38 10.94 2.09 12.87
CA SER A 38 10.61 3.52 13.03
C SER A 38 11.80 4.46 12.95
N ASN A 39 12.97 4.00 13.37
CA ASN A 39 14.23 4.73 13.41
C ASN A 39 15.12 4.49 12.18
N THR A 40 14.64 3.81 11.13
CA THR A 40 15.41 3.65 9.89
C THR A 40 15.65 5.01 9.24
N ASP A 41 16.92 5.34 9.01
CA ASP A 41 17.30 6.47 8.18
C ASP A 41 17.05 6.13 6.70
N LEU A 42 15.95 6.66 6.15
CA LEU A 42 15.55 6.43 4.77
C LEU A 42 16.53 7.04 3.75
N THR A 43 17.38 7.99 4.14
CA THR A 43 18.40 8.55 3.24
C THR A 43 19.47 7.51 2.88
N GLN A 44 19.64 6.49 3.73
CA GLN A 44 20.57 5.38 3.52
C GLN A 44 19.93 4.18 2.81
N VAL A 45 18.61 4.23 2.55
CA VAL A 45 17.90 3.16 1.86
C VAL A 45 17.79 3.53 0.38
N ASN A 46 18.39 2.74 -0.48
CA ASN A 46 18.37 3.02 -1.91
C ASN A 46 17.05 2.58 -2.57
N GLN A 47 16.78 3.11 -3.75
CA GLN A 47 15.54 2.82 -4.49
C GLN A 47 15.38 1.33 -4.82
N ALA A 48 16.47 0.60 -5.08
CA ALA A 48 16.42 -0.83 -5.39
C ALA A 48 15.93 -1.65 -4.18
N GLN A 49 16.39 -1.31 -2.97
CA GLN A 49 15.92 -1.91 -1.72
C GLN A 49 14.43 -1.64 -1.48
N LEU A 50 13.97 -0.40 -1.71
CA LEU A 50 12.55 -0.06 -1.58
C LEU A 50 11.68 -0.81 -2.60
N SER A 51 12.18 -0.96 -3.82
CA SER A 51 11.47 -1.67 -4.89
C SER A 51 11.38 -3.17 -4.61
N ALA A 52 12.46 -3.78 -4.12
CA ALA A 52 12.47 -5.17 -3.67
C ALA A 52 11.49 -5.39 -2.51
N LEU A 53 11.48 -4.49 -1.51
CA LEU A 53 10.52 -4.56 -0.41
C LEU A 53 9.06 -4.46 -0.90
N ALA A 54 8.78 -3.56 -1.84
CA ALA A 54 7.44 -3.43 -2.42
C ALA A 54 7.03 -4.72 -3.15
N HIS A 55 7.95 -5.31 -3.92
CA HIS A 55 7.74 -6.60 -4.58
C HIS A 55 7.42 -7.70 -3.56
N ASP A 56 8.22 -7.85 -2.49
CA ASP A 56 8.00 -8.86 -1.46
C ASP A 56 6.64 -8.69 -0.77
N LEU A 57 6.27 -7.45 -0.43
CA LEU A 57 4.97 -7.15 0.18
C LEU A 57 3.79 -7.51 -0.74
N ASN A 58 3.95 -7.29 -2.05
CA ASN A 58 2.95 -7.60 -3.08
C ASN A 58 2.93 -9.07 -3.48
N ALA A 59 4.02 -9.81 -3.27
CA ALA A 59 4.14 -11.25 -3.48
C ALA A 59 3.77 -12.08 -2.24
N THR A 60 3.55 -11.44 -1.08
CA THR A 60 3.18 -12.15 0.16
C THR A 60 1.68 -12.46 0.21
N PRO A 61 1.28 -13.75 0.28
CA PRO A 61 -0.11 -14.17 0.46
C PRO A 61 -0.83 -13.51 1.63
N ARG A 62 -2.11 -13.11 1.43
CA ARG A 62 -2.92 -12.47 2.47
C ARG A 62 -4.17 -13.29 2.79
N LYS A 63 -4.39 -13.56 4.08
CA LYS A 63 -5.61 -14.26 4.55
C LYS A 63 -6.89 -13.56 4.10
N CYS A 64 -6.92 -12.22 4.11
CA CYS A 64 -8.09 -11.44 3.66
C CYS A 64 -8.36 -11.53 2.14
N LEU A 65 -7.42 -12.08 1.36
CA LEU A 65 -7.54 -12.32 -0.08
C LEU A 65 -7.69 -13.82 -0.39
N GLY A 66 -8.12 -14.63 0.58
CA GLY A 66 -8.19 -16.09 0.41
C GLY A 66 -6.82 -16.73 0.17
N PHE A 67 -5.77 -16.17 0.79
CA PHE A 67 -4.37 -16.57 0.62
C PHE A 67 -3.80 -16.36 -0.79
N LYS A 68 -4.45 -15.54 -1.63
CA LYS A 68 -3.82 -14.96 -2.83
C LYS A 68 -2.88 -13.82 -2.44
N THR A 69 -1.95 -13.50 -3.34
CA THR A 69 -1.07 -12.34 -3.23
C THR A 69 -1.78 -11.07 -3.71
N PRO A 70 -1.42 -9.89 -3.18
CA PRO A 70 -1.93 -8.62 -3.71
C PRO A 70 -1.68 -8.46 -5.21
N ALA A 71 -0.53 -8.89 -5.72
CA ALA A 71 -0.20 -8.82 -7.14
C ALA A 71 -1.17 -9.64 -8.00
N GLU A 72 -1.47 -10.88 -7.62
CA GLU A 72 -2.43 -11.74 -8.35
C GLU A 72 -3.83 -11.12 -8.40
N VAL A 73 -4.34 -10.67 -7.24
CA VAL A 73 -5.67 -10.06 -7.16
C VAL A 73 -5.73 -8.76 -7.96
N PHE A 74 -4.68 -7.94 -7.90
CA PHE A 74 -4.61 -6.71 -8.67
C PHE A 74 -4.66 -6.96 -10.18
N VAL A 75 -3.90 -7.94 -10.68
CA VAL A 75 -3.94 -8.33 -12.09
C VAL A 75 -5.32 -8.82 -12.52
N SER A 76 -5.99 -9.66 -11.72
CA SER A 76 -7.35 -10.12 -12.04
C SER A 76 -8.34 -8.95 -12.12
N LEU A 77 -8.28 -8.00 -11.18
CA LEU A 77 -9.18 -6.85 -11.17
C LEU A 77 -8.95 -5.88 -12.34
N LEU A 78 -7.71 -5.74 -12.79
CA LEU A 78 -7.41 -4.94 -13.99
C LEU A 78 -8.04 -5.56 -15.24
N GLN A 79 -7.94 -6.88 -15.39
CA GLN A 79 -8.54 -7.61 -16.52
C GLN A 79 -10.07 -7.55 -16.52
N GLU A 80 -10.70 -7.50 -15.34
CA GLU A 80 -12.17 -7.35 -15.20
C GLU A 80 -12.66 -5.93 -15.50
N ALA A 81 -11.79 -4.93 -15.39
CA ALA A 81 -12.12 -3.52 -15.60
C ALA A 81 -11.92 -3.04 -17.05
N GLU A 82 -11.28 -3.87 -17.89
CA GLU A 82 -11.15 -3.72 -19.34
C GLU A 82 -12.39 -4.24 -20.08
#